data_AF-A0A6L6D714-F1
#
_entry.id   AF-A0A6L6D714-F1
#
_cell.length_a   1.000
_cell.length_b   1.000
_cell.length_c   1.000
_cell.angle_alpha   90.00
_cell.angle_beta   90.00
_cell.angle_gamma   90.00
#
_symmetry.space_group_name_H-M   'P 1'
#
loop_
_entity.id
_entity.type
_entity.pdbx_description
1 polymer ?
#
loop_
_entity_poly.entity_id
_entity_poly.type
_entity_poly.pdbx_seq_one_letter_code
_entity_poly.pdbx_strand_id
1 'polypeptide(L)'
;GHHSPRNIAQLIAPEITKRTGYESRVVQLGHVQRGGTPTSYDRVLSTRFGLAAVDAVHDSAFGQMVVLRCGEIARESMSATRGKIKTINLDLFADVSATFFG
;
A
#
# COMPACT_ATOMS: atom_id res chain seq x y z
N GLY A 1 0.96 -3.41 -34.16
CA GLY A 1 0.97 -4.62 -33.30
C GLY A 1 0.85 -4.19 -31.86
N HIS A 2 0.02 -4.85 -31.06
CA HIS A 2 -0.16 -4.55 -29.64
C HIS A 2 1.15 -4.84 -28.89
N HIS A 3 1.87 -3.80 -28.46
CA HIS A 3 2.96 -3.95 -27.52
C HIS A 3 2.33 -4.18 -26.14
N SER A 4 2.26 -5.43 -25.71
CA SER A 4 1.99 -5.75 -24.30
C SER A 4 3.06 -5.03 -23.45
N PRO A 5 2.70 -4.19 -22.47
CA PRO A 5 3.69 -3.50 -21.67
C PRO A 5 4.55 -4.55 -20.97
N ARG A 6 5.83 -4.62 -21.35
CA ARG A 6 6.80 -5.50 -20.68
C ARG A 6 6.79 -5.15 -19.19
N ASN A 7 6.67 -6.17 -18.34
CA ASN A 7 6.82 -6.00 -16.90
C ASN A 7 8.17 -5.32 -16.62
N ILE A 8 8.19 -4.34 -15.72
CA ILE A 8 9.42 -3.64 -15.30
C ILE A 8 10.54 -4.60 -14.90
N ALA A 9 10.21 -5.74 -14.27
CA ALA A 9 11.21 -6.72 -13.87
C ALA A 9 11.91 -7.39 -15.07
N GLN A 10 11.21 -7.54 -16.20
CA GLN A 10 11.79 -8.06 -17.46
C GLN A 10 12.73 -7.05 -18.13
N LEU A 11 12.65 -5.76 -17.77
CA LEU A 11 13.58 -4.74 -18.22
C LEU A 11 14.80 -4.63 -17.27
N ILE A 12 14.56 -4.71 -15.96
CA ILE A 12 15.60 -4.51 -14.94
C ILE A 12 16.56 -5.70 -14.86
N ALA A 13 16.09 -6.94 -14.84
CA ALA A 13 16.96 -8.10 -14.61
C ALA A 13 18.05 -8.30 -15.69
N PRO A 14 17.75 -8.15 -17.00
CA PRO A 14 18.80 -8.17 -18.02
C PRO A 14 19.80 -7.03 -17.85
N GLU A 15 19.34 -5.84 -17.45
CA GLU A 15 20.21 -4.68 -17.25
C GLU A 15 21.16 -4.88 -16.05
N ILE A 16 20.67 -5.45 -14.95
CA ILE A 16 21.52 -5.82 -13.80
C ILE A 16 22.55 -6.88 -14.21
N THR A 17 22.12 -7.92 -14.94
CA THR A 17 23.02 -8.99 -15.39
C THR A 17 24.12 -8.43 -16.29
N LYS A 18 23.74 -7.57 -17.25
CA LYS A 18 24.69 -6.91 -18.16
C LYS A 18 25.71 -6.04 -17.43
N ARG A 19 25.29 -5.30 -16.39
CA ARG A 19 26.16 -4.38 -15.66
C ARG A 19 27.03 -5.05 -14.61
N THR A 20 26.59 -6.16 -14.03
CA THR A 20 27.27 -6.78 -12.88
C THR A 20 27.93 -8.12 -13.21
N GLY A 21 27.53 -8.79 -14.30
CA GLY A 21 27.98 -10.14 -14.64
C GLY A 21 27.33 -11.26 -13.81
N TYR A 22 26.46 -10.93 -12.85
CA TYR A 22 25.74 -11.90 -12.02
C TYR A 22 24.39 -12.28 -12.65
N GLU A 23 24.08 -13.58 -12.68
CA GLU A 23 22.78 -14.09 -13.13
C GLU A 23 21.66 -13.48 -12.28
N SER A 24 20.75 -12.74 -12.91
CA SER A 24 19.58 -12.15 -12.24
C SER A 24 18.31 -12.94 -12.56
N ARG A 25 17.54 -13.27 -11.54
CA ARG A 25 16.25 -13.99 -11.67
C ARG A 25 15.07 -13.08 -11.39
N VAL A 26 14.01 -13.24 -12.17
CA VAL A 26 12.77 -12.47 -12.03
C VAL A 26 11.74 -13.28 -11.26
N VAL A 27 11.18 -12.68 -10.21
CA VAL A 27 9.98 -13.19 -9.52
C VAL A 27 8.89 -12.12 -9.61
N GLN A 28 7.74 -12.47 -10.20
CA GLN A 28 6.59 -11.58 -10.33
C GLN A 28 5.42 -12.14 -9.53
N LEU A 29 5.04 -11.44 -8.45
CA LEU A 29 3.99 -11.91 -7.53
C LEU A 29 2.57 -11.72 -8.08
N GLY A 30 2.29 -10.59 -8.75
CA GLY A 30 0.99 -10.33 -9.39
C GLY A 30 -0.20 -10.42 -8.42
N HIS A 31 -1.25 -11.13 -8.83
CA HIS A 31 -2.51 -11.26 -8.07
C HIS A 31 -2.35 -11.90 -6.69
N VAL A 32 -1.27 -12.65 -6.45
CA VAL A 32 -0.98 -13.27 -5.14
C VAL A 32 -0.90 -12.21 -4.04
N GLN A 33 -0.43 -11.00 -4.35
CA GLN A 33 -0.33 -9.89 -3.38
C GLN A 33 -1.68 -9.36 -2.88
N ARG A 34 -2.79 -9.68 -3.57
CA ARG A 34 -4.14 -9.27 -3.18
C ARG A 34 -4.97 -10.41 -2.59
N GLY A 35 -4.41 -11.62 -2.56
CA GLY A 35 -5.04 -12.79 -1.98
C GLY A 35 -4.38 -13.20 -0.67
N GLY A 36 -4.83 -14.34 -0.13
CA GLY A 36 -4.33 -14.89 1.12
C GLY A 36 -5.18 -14.53 2.34
N THR A 37 -4.92 -15.25 3.43
CA THR A 37 -5.64 -15.05 4.69
C THR A 37 -5.17 -13.74 5.35
N PRO A 38 -6.09 -12.84 5.75
CA PRO A 38 -5.72 -11.59 6.42
C PRO A 38 -4.90 -11.84 7.68
N THR A 39 -3.95 -10.94 7.98
CA THR A 39 -3.14 -11.01 9.20
C THR A 39 -3.99 -10.76 10.45
N SER A 40 -3.45 -11.06 11.65
CA SER A 40 -4.12 -10.71 12.90
C SER A 40 -4.39 -9.20 13.00
N TYR A 41 -3.44 -8.38 12.57
CA TYR A 41 -3.58 -6.93 12.51
C TYR A 41 -4.73 -6.51 11.58
N ASP A 42 -4.78 -7.04 10.36
CA ASP A 42 -5.83 -6.70 9.39
C ASP A 42 -7.21 -7.06 9.93
N ARG A 43 -7.36 -8.21 10.60
CA ARG A 43 -8.64 -8.62 11.20
C ARG A 43 -9.08 -7.66 12.29
N VAL A 44 -8.19 -7.36 13.25
CA VAL A 44 -8.50 -6.45 14.36
C VAL A 44 -8.84 -5.06 13.82
N LEU A 45 -8.05 -4.55 12.87
CA LEU A 45 -8.28 -3.25 12.25
C LEU A 45 -9.63 -3.21 11.52
N SER A 46 -9.94 -4.24 10.74
CA SER A 46 -11.20 -4.34 9.99
C SER A 46 -12.41 -4.38 10.93
N THR A 47 -12.34 -5.12 12.03
CA THR A 47 -13.40 -5.14 13.05
C THR A 47 -13.59 -3.76 13.68
N ARG A 48 -12.49 -3.09 14.08
CA ARG A 48 -12.54 -1.74 14.64
C ARG A 48 -13.14 -0.73 13.67
N PHE A 49 -12.79 -0.82 12.38
CA PHE A 49 -13.36 0.02 11.33
C PHE A 49 -14.86 -0.23 11.13
N GLY A 50 -15.28 -1.50 11.11
CA GLY A 50 -16.68 -1.88 10.96
C GLY A 50 -17.55 -1.37 12.11
N LEU A 51 -17.09 -1.52 13.35
CA LEU A 51 -17.80 -1.01 14.53
C LEU A 51 -17.99 0.51 14.46
N ALA A 52 -16.90 1.26 14.22
CA ALA A 52 -16.99 2.72 14.15
C ALA A 52 -17.84 3.23 12.98
N ALA A 53 -17.95 2.45 11.89
CA ALA A 53 -18.82 2.76 10.77
C ALA A 53 -20.31 2.54 11.12
N VAL A 54 -20.63 1.47 11.85
CA VAL A 54 -21.99 1.24 12.38
C VAL A 54 -22.38 2.36 13.33
N ASP A 55 -21.49 2.73 14.26
CA ASP A 55 -21.73 3.85 15.17
C ASP A 55 -21.96 5.17 14.38
N ALA A 56 -21.22 5.40 13.29
CA ALA A 56 -21.40 6.59 12.46
C ALA A 56 -22.79 6.65 11.80
N VAL A 57 -23.31 5.50 11.36
CA VAL A 57 -24.66 5.40 10.80
C VAL A 57 -25.71 5.63 11.88
N HIS A 58 -25.53 5.03 13.06
CA HIS A 58 -26.43 5.23 14.21
C HIS A 58 -26.51 6.72 14.59
N ASP A 59 -25.38 7.42 14.60
CA ASP A 59 -25.30 8.84 14.93
C ASP A 59 -25.72 9.77 13.77
N SER A 60 -26.19 9.22 12.63
CA SER A 60 -26.51 9.97 11.41
C SER A 60 -25.36 10.83 10.86
N ALA A 61 -24.11 10.44 11.12
CA ALA A 61 -22.90 11.13 10.71
C ALA A 61 -22.51 10.83 9.24
N PHE A 62 -23.44 11.06 8.31
CA PHE A 62 -23.23 10.79 6.89
C PHE A 62 -22.19 11.72 6.26
N GLY A 63 -21.54 11.24 5.18
CA GLY A 63 -20.47 11.98 4.52
C GLY A 63 -19.13 11.98 5.30
N GLN A 64 -19.05 11.20 6.37
CA GLN A 64 -17.81 10.90 7.08
C GLN A 64 -17.32 9.48 6.74
N MET A 65 -16.01 9.26 6.90
CA MET A 65 -15.36 7.97 6.79
C MET A 65 -14.58 7.66 8.07
N VAL A 66 -14.43 6.37 8.36
CA VAL A 66 -13.57 5.91 9.46
C VAL A 66 -12.10 5.96 9.02
N VAL A 67 -11.24 6.46 9.90
CA VAL A 67 -9.80 6.57 9.67
C VAL A 67 -9.00 6.01 10.85
N LEU A 68 -7.76 5.62 10.57
CA LEU A 68 -6.75 5.32 11.58
C LEU A 68 -5.80 6.52 11.71
N ARG A 69 -5.72 7.12 12.89
CA ARG A 69 -4.83 8.25 13.22
C ARG A 69 -3.97 7.87 14.41
N CYS A 70 -2.66 7.75 14.21
CA CYS A 70 -1.73 7.43 15.30
C CYS A 70 -2.14 6.21 16.16
N GLY A 71 -2.75 5.19 15.54
CA GLY A 71 -3.23 3.98 16.23
C GLY A 71 -4.70 4.03 16.70
N GLU A 72 -5.30 5.22 16.68
CA GLU A 72 -6.66 5.46 17.12
C GLU A 72 -7.67 5.49 15.97
N ILE A 73 -8.88 5.02 16.26
CA ILE A 73 -10.00 5.07 15.32
C ILE A 73 -10.71 6.40 15.47
N ALA A 74 -10.86 7.12 14.37
CA ALA A 74 -11.58 8.38 14.33
C ALA A 74 -12.51 8.44 13.11
N ARG A 75 -13.38 9.45 13.08
CA ARG A 75 -14.22 9.79 11.92
C ARG A 75 -13.74 11.09 11.31
N GLU A 76 -13.73 11.16 9.99
CA GLU A 76 -13.29 12.34 9.23
C GLU A 76 -14.23 12.61 8.08
N SER A 77 -14.37 13.87 7.66
CA SER A 77 -15.14 14.18 6.46
C SER A 77 -14.51 13.53 5.23
N MET A 78 -15.33 12.93 4.36
CA MET A 78 -14.85 12.41 3.07
C MET A 78 -14.26 13.51 2.18
N SER A 79 -14.62 14.77 2.41
CA SER A 79 -14.02 15.91 1.71
C SER A 79 -12.53 16.09 2.04
N ALA A 80 -12.06 15.58 3.19
CA ALA A 80 -10.68 15.75 3.65
C ALA A 80 -9.65 15.11 2.70
N THR A 81 -10.05 14.08 1.94
CA THR A 81 -9.19 13.37 0.97
C THR A 81 -9.43 13.78 -0.48
N ARG A 82 -10.47 14.56 -0.77
CA ARG A 82 -10.79 14.97 -2.14
C ARG A 82 -9.63 15.75 -2.75
N GLY A 83 -9.15 15.29 -3.91
CA GLY A 83 -8.06 15.92 -4.66
C GLY A 83 -6.67 15.81 -4.03
N LYS A 84 -6.50 14.99 -2.97
CA LYS A 84 -5.21 14.78 -2.32
C LYS A 84 -4.65 13.40 -2.65
N ILE A 85 -3.36 13.36 -2.95
CA ILE A 85 -2.61 12.12 -3.15
C ILE A 85 -1.86 11.83 -1.85
N LYS A 86 -1.99 10.60 -1.33
CA LYS A 86 -1.16 10.15 -0.21
C LYS A 86 0.27 9.92 -0.73
N THR A 87 1.20 10.77 -0.30
CA THR A 87 2.62 10.63 -0.63
C THR A 87 3.32 9.66 0.31
N ILE A 88 4.49 9.20 -0.12
CA ILE A 88 5.40 8.40 0.71
C ILE A 88 6.22 9.39 1.57
N ASN A 89 6.50 9.00 2.81
CA ASN A 89 7.47 9.72 3.63
C ASN A 89 8.88 9.48 3.06
N LEU A 90 9.48 10.51 2.47
CA LEU A 90 10.81 10.41 1.84
C LEU A 90 11.94 10.26 2.85
N ASP A 91 11.79 10.78 4.07
CA ASP A 91 12.77 10.60 5.13
C ASP A 91 12.83 9.14 5.55
N LEU A 92 11.66 8.52 5.76
CA LEU A 92 11.56 7.08 6.04
C LEU A 92 12.09 6.24 4.87
N PHE A 93 11.79 6.63 3.63
CA PHE A 93 12.32 5.95 2.46
C PHE A 93 13.85 6.02 2.42
N ALA A 94 14.43 7.20 2.65
CA ALA A 94 15.87 7.40 2.67
C ALA A 94 16.54 6.56 3.76
N ASP A 95 16.01 6.59 4.98
CA ASP A 95 16.49 5.83 6.14
C ASP A 95 16.52 4.31 5.86
N VAL A 96 15.41 3.76 5.39
CA VAL A 96 15.33 2.33 5.04
C VAL A 96 16.27 2.01 3.90
N SER A 97 16.33 2.85 2.86
CA SER A 97 17.17 2.60 1.68
C SER A 97 18.67 2.62 2.00
N ALA A 98 19.12 3.48 2.92
CA ALA A 98 20.52 3.55 3.34
C ALA A 98 21.01 2.20 3.90
N THR A 99 20.15 1.48 4.63
CA THR A 99 20.46 0.14 5.15
C THR A 99 20.76 -0.87 4.05
N PHE A 100 20.15 -0.73 2.87
CA PHE A 100 20.31 -1.67 1.76
C PHE A 100 21.38 -1.25 0.75
N PHE A 101 21.63 0.05 0.58
CA PHE A 101 22.46 0.57 -0.51
C PHE A 101 23.80 1.17 -0.07
N GLY A 102 24.02 1.38 1.25
CA GLY A 102 25.26 1.93 1.79
C GLY A 102 25.36 3.44 1.70
#